data_AF-A0AAU5KBB2-F1
#
_entry.id   AF-A0AAU5KBB2-F1
#
_cell.length_a   1.000
_cell.length_b   1.000
_cell.length_c   1.000
_cell.angle_alpha   90.00
_cell.angle_beta   90.00
_cell.angle_gamma   90.00
#
_symmetry.space_group_name_H-M   'P 1'
#
loop_
_entity.id
_entity.type
_entity.pdbx_description
1 polymer ?
#
loop_
_entity_poly.entity_id
_entity_poly.type
_entity_poly.pdbx_seq_one_letter_code
_entity_poly.pdbx_strand_id
1 'polypeptide(L)'
;MRSRVRPRLLAMLCGAAFVLATPARSVSAGGPVPVADATWDQVADCESDGDWAADTGNGYYGGLQIWPPTWRETGGLRYATRPDLASRRQQITVAQEILNEQGWQAWSACARELGLLPARPPTGTGGGSGAGAGTGAGAGTDPRHADER
;
A
#
# COMPACT_ATOMS: atom_id res chain seq x y z
N MET A 1 15.73 57.20 -51.63
CA MET A 1 16.00 55.77 -51.87
C MET A 1 14.74 54.98 -51.52
N ARG A 2 14.19 54.25 -52.50
CA ARG A 2 13.02 53.38 -52.37
C ARG A 2 13.35 52.15 -51.54
N SER A 3 12.40 51.66 -50.74
CA SER A 3 12.17 50.25 -50.29
C SER A 3 11.84 50.18 -48.79
N ARG A 4 10.88 49.41 -48.27
CA ARG A 4 9.91 48.44 -48.82
C ARG A 4 8.80 48.25 -47.77
N VAL A 5 7.56 48.24 -48.24
CA VAL A 5 6.35 47.71 -47.61
C VAL A 5 6.54 46.22 -47.25
N ARG A 6 5.99 45.71 -46.13
CA ARG A 6 5.12 44.51 -46.05
C ARG A 6 4.29 44.48 -44.74
N PRO A 7 2.95 44.41 -44.82
CA PRO A 7 2.09 44.10 -43.68
C PRO A 7 2.11 42.58 -43.41
N ARG A 8 2.01 42.18 -42.14
CA ARG A 8 1.71 40.79 -41.78
C ARG A 8 0.35 40.75 -41.08
N LEU A 9 -0.68 40.56 -41.89
CA LEU A 9 -1.93 39.95 -41.47
C LEU A 9 -1.69 38.44 -41.45
N LEU A 10 -1.85 37.81 -40.29
CA LEU A 10 -2.23 36.41 -40.23
C LEU A 10 -3.55 36.33 -39.46
N ALA A 11 -4.60 36.03 -40.22
CA ALA A 11 -5.89 35.62 -39.73
C ALA A 11 -5.81 34.18 -39.18
N MET A 12 -6.79 33.86 -38.35
CA MET A 12 -7.71 32.72 -38.50
C MET A 12 -7.81 31.85 -37.25
N LEU A 13 -8.95 32.02 -36.57
CA LEU A 13 -9.53 31.06 -35.63
C LEU A 13 -9.91 29.78 -36.36
N CYS A 14 -9.52 28.63 -35.81
CA CYS A 14 -10.17 27.33 -36.02
C CYS A 14 -10.06 26.54 -34.72
N GLY A 15 -11.20 26.18 -34.15
CA GLY A 15 -11.31 25.42 -32.91
C GLY A 15 -11.11 23.92 -33.10
N ALA A 16 -10.72 23.27 -32.00
CA ALA A 16 -11.04 21.88 -31.67
C ALA A 16 -10.87 21.72 -30.15
N ALA A 17 -11.96 21.83 -29.39
CA ALA A 17 -11.96 21.52 -27.97
C ALA A 17 -11.94 19.99 -27.82
N PHE A 18 -10.76 19.42 -27.57
CA PHE A 18 -10.63 18.01 -27.21
C PHE A 18 -11.02 17.88 -25.73
N VAL A 19 -12.26 17.48 -25.46
CA VAL A 19 -12.72 17.17 -24.11
C VAL A 19 -12.04 15.88 -23.67
N LEU A 20 -10.91 16.01 -22.97
CA LEU A 20 -10.30 14.89 -22.24
C LEU A 20 -11.30 14.47 -21.15
N ALA A 21 -12.01 13.38 -21.40
CA ALA A 21 -12.77 12.66 -20.39
C ALA A 21 -11.80 12.16 -19.32
N THR A 22 -11.59 12.97 -18.29
CA THR A 22 -10.88 12.57 -17.09
C THR A 22 -11.76 11.58 -16.35
N PRO A 23 -11.30 10.35 -16.04
CA PRO A 23 -12.07 9.49 -15.17
C PRO A 23 -12.21 10.20 -13.83
N ALA A 24 -13.45 10.46 -13.41
CA ALA A 24 -13.75 10.95 -12.09
C ALA A 24 -13.17 9.95 -11.08
N ARG A 25 -12.06 10.31 -10.44
CA ARG A 25 -11.60 9.64 -9.23
C ARG A 25 -12.72 9.83 -8.22
N SER A 26 -13.44 8.76 -7.91
CA SER A 26 -14.34 8.71 -6.77
C SER A 26 -13.52 8.99 -5.52
N VAL A 27 -13.52 10.26 -5.08
CA VAL A 27 -13.05 10.62 -3.74
C VAL A 27 -14.10 10.09 -2.79
N SER A 28 -13.77 9.00 -2.09
CA SER A 28 -14.52 8.60 -0.91
C SER A 28 -14.45 9.76 0.08
N ALA A 29 -15.58 10.40 0.32
CA ALA A 29 -15.72 11.50 1.27
C ALA A 29 -15.76 10.93 2.70
N GLY A 30 -14.63 10.39 3.16
CA GLY A 30 -14.35 10.16 4.57
C GLY A 30 -13.29 11.16 4.97
N GLY A 31 -13.61 12.11 5.85
CA GLY A 31 -12.59 12.96 6.47
C GLY A 31 -11.57 12.11 7.26
N PRO A 32 -10.44 12.70 7.68
CA PRO A 32 -9.48 12.02 8.54
C PRO A 32 -10.18 11.46 9.77
N VAL A 33 -10.20 10.14 9.93
CA VAL A 33 -10.70 9.51 11.15
C VAL A 33 -9.53 9.52 12.15
N PRO A 34 -9.65 10.21 13.28
CA PRO A 34 -8.60 10.20 14.29
C PRO A 34 -8.42 8.77 14.81
N VAL A 35 -7.19 8.27 14.75
CA VAL A 35 -6.84 6.96 15.31
C VAL A 35 -6.53 7.13 16.80
N ALA A 36 -7.03 6.22 17.61
CA ALA A 36 -6.77 6.24 19.05
C ALA A 36 -5.28 6.03 19.35
N ASP A 37 -4.76 6.75 20.34
CA ASP A 37 -3.40 6.59 20.85
C ASP A 37 -3.04 5.11 21.15
N ALA A 38 -3.98 4.34 21.72
CA ALA A 38 -3.78 2.93 22.01
C ALA A 38 -3.55 2.07 20.76
N THR A 39 -4.13 2.43 19.61
CA THR A 39 -3.86 1.75 18.34
C THR A 39 -2.44 2.07 17.87
N TRP A 40 -1.97 3.30 18.08
CA TRP A 40 -0.58 3.64 17.78
C TRP A 40 0.42 2.95 18.70
N ASP A 41 0.06 2.71 19.97
CA ASP A 41 0.88 1.88 20.86
C ASP A 41 1.00 0.45 20.36
N GLN A 42 -0.10 -0.15 19.90
CA GLN A 42 -0.08 -1.50 19.31
C GLN A 42 0.80 -1.57 18.05
N VAL A 43 0.77 -0.52 17.21
CA VAL A 43 1.67 -0.42 16.06
C VAL A 43 3.11 -0.30 16.54
N ALA A 44 3.39 0.54 17.54
CA ALA A 44 4.74 0.72 18.06
C ALA A 44 5.31 -0.55 18.70
N ASP A 45 4.47 -1.31 19.42
CA ASP A 45 4.82 -2.61 19.98
C ASP A 45 5.22 -3.60 18.87
N CYS A 46 4.52 -3.61 17.74
CA CYS A 46 4.86 -4.46 16.61
C CYS A 46 6.11 -3.98 15.85
N GLU A 47 6.28 -2.67 15.67
CA GLU A 47 7.36 -2.10 14.86
C GLU A 47 8.70 -2.02 15.62
N SER A 48 8.68 -1.80 16.93
CA SER A 48 9.87 -1.45 17.72
C SER A 48 9.90 -2.04 19.13
N ASP A 49 9.04 -3.03 19.42
CA ASP A 49 8.81 -3.53 20.80
C ASP A 49 8.39 -2.41 21.78
N GLY A 50 7.75 -1.35 21.25
CA GLY A 50 7.26 -0.21 22.02
C GLY A 50 8.33 0.83 22.37
N ASP A 51 9.55 0.71 21.82
CA ASP A 51 10.62 1.66 22.06
C ASP A 51 10.47 2.94 21.22
N TRP A 52 9.85 3.95 21.81
CA TRP A 52 9.67 5.26 21.18
C TRP A 52 10.98 6.00 20.86
N ALA A 53 12.11 5.57 21.44
CA ALA A 53 13.43 6.12 21.17
C ALA A 53 14.29 5.21 20.29
N ALA A 54 13.69 4.21 19.63
CA ALA A 54 14.41 3.23 18.83
C ALA A 54 15.33 3.88 17.76
N ASP A 55 16.61 3.53 17.83
CA ASP A 55 17.65 3.83 16.83
C ASP A 55 18.55 2.59 16.69
N THR A 56 18.04 1.58 15.98
CA THR A 56 18.70 0.27 15.83
C THR A 56 19.71 0.22 14.69
N GLY A 57 19.89 1.34 13.97
CA GLY A 57 20.77 1.42 12.80
C GLY A 57 20.19 0.82 11.51
N ASN A 58 18.89 0.48 11.48
CA ASN A 58 18.21 -0.06 10.30
C ASN A 58 17.69 1.01 9.31
N GLY A 59 17.92 2.29 9.62
CA GLY A 59 17.51 3.43 8.79
C GLY A 59 16.09 3.95 9.03
N TYR A 60 15.37 3.35 9.98
CA TYR A 60 14.08 3.79 10.50
C TYR A 60 14.22 4.13 11.98
N TYR A 61 13.36 5.01 12.48
CA TYR A 61 13.56 5.61 13.80
C TYR A 61 12.25 5.73 14.58
N GLY A 62 12.40 5.70 15.90
CA GLY A 62 11.32 5.89 16.86
C GLY A 62 10.34 4.72 16.91
N GLY A 63 9.32 4.86 17.74
CA GLY A 63 8.42 3.75 18.06
C GLY A 63 7.64 3.24 16.85
N LEU A 64 7.36 4.12 15.90
CA LEU A 64 6.60 3.81 14.69
C LEU A 64 7.50 3.51 13.48
N GLN A 65 8.81 3.32 13.71
CA GLN A 65 9.80 2.99 12.68
C GLN A 65 9.65 3.87 11.43
N ILE A 66 9.69 5.19 11.60
CA ILE A 66 9.45 6.14 10.51
C ILE A 66 10.75 6.39 9.74
N TRP A 67 10.67 6.37 8.40
CA TRP A 67 11.79 6.70 7.51
C TRP A 67 12.10 8.21 7.55
N PRO A 68 13.37 8.67 7.69
CA PRO A 68 13.67 10.09 7.88
C PRO A 68 13.20 11.04 6.77
N PRO A 69 13.25 10.67 5.47
CA PRO A 69 12.66 11.50 4.43
C PRO A 69 11.15 11.65 4.56
N THR A 70 10.41 10.59 4.87
CA THR A 70 8.96 10.69 5.16
C THR A 70 8.70 11.58 6.36
N TRP A 71 9.46 11.41 7.46
CA TRP A 71 9.37 12.29 8.63
C TRP A 71 9.52 13.76 8.24
N ARG A 72 10.49 14.08 7.38
CA ARG A 72 10.73 15.44 6.90
C ARG A 72 9.61 15.94 5.99
N GLU A 73 9.19 15.12 5.04
CA GLU A 73 8.17 15.46 4.03
C GLU A 73 6.80 15.70 4.67
N THR A 74 6.45 14.93 5.70
CA THR A 74 5.19 15.06 6.46
C THR A 74 5.31 16.08 7.61
N GLY A 75 6.36 16.90 7.63
CA GLY A 75 6.47 18.05 8.53
C GLY A 75 6.98 17.76 9.95
N GLY A 76 7.51 16.57 10.21
CA GLY A 76 8.05 16.16 11.52
C GLY A 76 9.24 16.99 12.01
N LEU A 77 9.94 17.69 11.12
CA LEU A 77 11.04 18.60 11.49
C LEU A 77 10.62 19.76 12.41
N ARG A 78 9.31 20.06 12.51
CA ARG A 78 8.78 21.01 13.51
C ARG A 78 8.94 20.52 14.95
N TYR A 79 9.14 19.21 15.15
CA TYR A 79 9.25 18.58 16.46
C TYR A 79 10.68 18.16 16.77
N ALA A 80 11.33 17.45 15.83
CA ALA A 80 12.71 17.01 15.99
C ALA A 80 13.34 16.70 14.62
N THR A 81 14.67 16.63 14.58
CA THR A 81 15.43 16.30 13.37
C THR A 81 15.25 14.85 12.90
N ARG A 82 14.89 13.95 13.83
CA ARG A 82 14.54 12.54 13.57
C ARG A 82 13.34 12.11 14.44
N PRO A 83 12.61 11.05 14.05
CA PRO A 83 11.49 10.53 14.84
C PRO A 83 11.84 10.14 16.28
N ASP A 84 12.93 9.41 16.51
CA ASP A 84 13.37 8.90 17.82
C ASP A 84 13.70 10.01 18.83
N LEU A 85 14.02 11.21 18.32
CA LEU A 85 14.29 12.40 19.12
C LEU A 85 13.01 13.18 19.49
N ALA A 86 11.86 12.80 18.93
CA ALA A 86 10.56 13.38 19.23
C ALA A 86 9.85 12.56 20.31
N SER A 87 9.04 13.22 21.14
CA SER A 87 8.17 12.52 22.08
C SER A 87 7.17 11.62 21.36
N ARG A 88 6.72 10.54 22.02
CA ARG A 88 5.64 9.65 21.55
C ARG A 88 4.48 10.41 20.89
N ARG A 89 3.92 11.40 21.58
CA ARG A 89 2.77 12.17 21.07
C ARG A 89 3.07 12.94 19.79
N GLN A 90 4.30 13.44 19.64
CA GLN A 90 4.74 14.12 18.42
C GLN A 90 4.91 13.12 17.27
N GLN A 91 5.47 11.94 17.55
CA GLN A 91 5.55 10.87 16.56
C GLN A 91 4.17 10.45 16.08
N ILE A 92 3.22 10.21 16.99
CA ILE A 92 1.81 9.91 16.68
C ILE A 92 1.18 11.01 15.83
N THR A 93 1.46 12.28 16.14
CA THR A 93 0.91 13.39 15.35
C THR A 93 1.39 13.34 13.90
N VAL A 94 2.69 13.09 13.66
CA VAL A 94 3.22 12.95 12.29
C VAL A 94 2.71 11.66 11.64
N ALA A 95 2.60 10.56 12.38
CA ALA A 95 2.08 9.30 11.89
C ALA A 95 0.62 9.39 11.45
N GLN A 96 -0.21 10.18 12.14
CA GLN A 96 -1.57 10.48 11.71
C GLN A 96 -1.60 11.19 10.35
N GLU A 97 -0.66 12.10 10.08
CA GLU A 97 -0.56 12.74 8.77
C GLU A 97 -0.07 11.77 7.69
N ILE A 98 0.93 10.93 8.00
CA ILE A 98 1.38 9.85 7.10
C ILE A 98 0.19 8.92 6.78
N LEU A 99 -0.62 8.58 7.78
CA LEU A 99 -1.81 7.75 7.61
C LEU A 99 -2.85 8.43 6.72
N ASN A 100 -3.06 9.73 6.88
CA ASN A 100 -3.97 10.50 6.03
C ASN A 100 -3.53 10.51 4.56
N GLU A 101 -2.22 10.53 4.30
CA GLU A 101 -1.65 10.58 2.95
C GLU A 101 -1.51 9.20 2.29
N GLN A 102 -1.05 8.21 3.04
CA GLN A 102 -0.60 6.91 2.51
C GLN A 102 -1.51 5.74 2.93
N GLY A 103 -2.36 5.97 3.93
CA GLY A 103 -3.12 4.90 4.60
C GLY A 103 -2.23 3.94 5.38
N TRP A 104 -2.85 2.89 5.91
CA TRP A 104 -2.16 1.87 6.71
C TRP A 104 -1.08 1.08 5.97
N GLN A 105 -0.89 1.29 4.66
CA GLN A 105 0.17 0.65 3.89
C GLN A 105 1.59 1.11 4.31
N ALA A 106 1.71 2.29 4.93
CA ALA A 106 2.96 2.75 5.52
C ALA A 106 3.50 1.79 6.59
N TRP A 107 2.60 1.03 7.26
CA TRP A 107 2.91 0.01 8.26
C TRP A 107 2.34 -1.35 7.87
N SER A 108 2.42 -1.71 6.57
CA SER A 108 1.60 -2.79 6.01
C SER A 108 1.72 -4.17 6.68
N ALA A 109 2.87 -4.51 7.26
CA ALA A 109 3.06 -5.78 7.96
C ALA A 109 2.31 -5.77 9.29
N CYS A 110 2.68 -4.86 10.21
CA CYS A 110 2.04 -4.70 11.50
C CYS A 110 0.55 -4.35 11.40
N ALA A 111 0.17 -3.51 10.44
CA ALA A 111 -1.23 -3.17 10.21
C ALA A 111 -2.09 -4.40 9.84
N ARG A 112 -1.53 -5.40 9.16
CA ARG A 112 -2.26 -6.65 8.87
C ARG A 112 -2.36 -7.54 10.11
N GLU A 113 -1.27 -7.63 10.88
CA GLU A 113 -1.25 -8.41 12.13
C GLU A 113 -2.25 -7.86 13.15
N LEU A 114 -2.40 -6.53 13.19
CA LEU A 114 -3.34 -5.82 14.07
C LEU A 114 -4.77 -5.71 13.49
N GLY A 115 -5.02 -6.23 12.28
CA GLY A 115 -6.35 -6.17 11.63
C GLY A 115 -6.77 -4.78 11.13
N LEU A 116 -5.83 -3.84 11.02
CA LEU A 116 -6.02 -2.50 10.46
C LEU A 116 -6.05 -2.51 8.92
N LEU A 117 -5.45 -3.54 8.31
CA LEU A 117 -5.58 -3.88 6.90
C LEU A 117 -6.16 -5.29 6.74
N PRO A 118 -6.90 -5.57 5.64
CA PRO A 118 -7.32 -6.92 5.32
C PRO A 118 -6.12 -7.88 5.28
N ALA A 119 -6.32 -9.13 5.72
CA ALA A 119 -5.31 -10.16 5.59
C ALA A 119 -4.86 -10.31 4.13
N ARG A 120 -3.57 -10.66 3.91
CA ARG A 120 -3.10 -10.93 2.55
C ARG A 120 -3.81 -12.21 2.08
N PRO A 121 -4.45 -12.22 0.90
CA PRO A 121 -4.99 -13.48 0.37
C PRO A 121 -3.86 -14.51 0.32
N PRO A 122 -4.11 -15.78 0.66
CA PRO A 122 -3.09 -16.81 0.50
C PRO A 122 -2.69 -16.81 -0.97
N THR A 123 -1.43 -16.47 -1.26
CA THR A 123 -0.86 -16.65 -2.59
C THR A 123 -0.91 -18.14 -2.86
N GLY A 124 -1.80 -18.52 -3.78
CA GLY A 124 -2.09 -19.91 -4.09
C GLY A 124 -0.81 -20.71 -4.27
N THR A 125 -0.71 -21.76 -3.46
CA THR A 125 -0.04 -23.03 -3.73
C THR A 125 0.49 -23.09 -5.16
N GLY A 126 1.82 -22.97 -5.30
CA GLY A 126 2.51 -23.40 -6.50
C GLY A 126 1.98 -24.78 -6.87
N GLY A 127 1.50 -24.91 -8.10
CA GLY A 127 0.94 -26.13 -8.62
C GLY A 127 1.83 -27.30 -8.24
N GLY A 128 1.30 -28.18 -7.39
CA GLY A 128 1.88 -29.50 -7.24
C GLY A 128 1.93 -30.10 -8.63
N SER A 129 3.14 -30.40 -9.13
CA SER A 129 3.34 -31.40 -10.15
C SER A 129 2.93 -32.75 -9.56
N GLY A 130 1.62 -32.95 -9.39
CA GLY A 130 0.99 -34.25 -9.26
C GLY A 130 0.80 -34.83 -10.65
N ALA A 131 1.90 -35.19 -11.33
CA ALA A 131 1.83 -36.14 -12.44
C ALA A 131 1.72 -37.54 -11.84
N GLY A 132 0.51 -37.86 -11.38
CA GLY A 132 0.13 -39.16 -10.84
C GLY A 132 -1.30 -39.46 -11.24
N ALA A 133 -1.50 -39.87 -12.49
CA ALA A 133 -2.75 -40.47 -12.96
C ALA A 133 -2.47 -41.36 -14.19
N GLY A 134 -1.85 -42.52 -13.93
CA GLY A 134 -2.12 -43.69 -14.74
C GLY A 134 -3.40 -44.33 -14.19
N THR A 135 -4.50 -44.25 -14.92
CA THR A 135 -5.70 -45.05 -14.62
C THR A 135 -6.21 -45.63 -15.91
N GLY A 136 -5.91 -46.92 -16.10
CA GLY A 136 -6.50 -47.75 -17.14
C GLY A 136 -7.98 -47.92 -16.89
N ALA A 137 -8.76 -47.78 -17.95
CA ALA A 137 -10.16 -48.15 -17.99
C ALA A 137 -10.29 -49.68 -18.00
N GLY A 138 -11.02 -50.23 -17.02
CA GLY A 138 -11.44 -51.62 -16.97
C GLY A 138 -12.84 -51.68 -16.39
N ALA A 139 -13.85 -51.58 -17.25
CA ALA A 139 -15.24 -51.86 -16.93
C ALA A 139 -15.56 -53.30 -17.37
N GLY A 140 -16.16 -54.09 -16.48
CA GLY A 140 -16.59 -55.46 -16.78
C GLY A 140 -17.04 -56.20 -15.53
N THR A 141 -18.24 -55.90 -15.05
CA THR A 141 -19.02 -56.69 -14.09
C THR A 141 -19.54 -57.98 -14.73
N ASP A 142 -19.37 -59.14 -14.09
CA ASP A 142 -20.49 -60.02 -13.67
C ASP A 142 -19.98 -61.19 -12.79
N PRO A 143 -20.68 -61.62 -11.72
CA PRO A 143 -20.33 -62.78 -10.90
C PRO A 143 -21.06 -64.06 -11.34
N ARG A 144 -20.56 -65.20 -10.83
CA ARG A 144 -21.14 -66.57 -10.80
C ARG A 144 -20.71 -67.49 -11.96
N HIS A 145 -19.74 -68.38 -11.67
CA HIS A 145 -19.91 -69.83 -11.87
C HIS A 145 -18.75 -70.65 -11.27
N ALA A 146 -19.15 -71.76 -10.62
CA ALA A 146 -18.44 -73.02 -10.39
C ALA A 146 -17.30 -73.09 -9.34
N ASP A 147 -17.71 -73.58 -8.17
CA ASP A 147 -17.00 -74.52 -7.30
C ASP A 147 -16.84 -75.86 -8.04
N GLU A 148 -15.61 -76.37 -8.24
CA GLU A 148 -15.28 -77.80 -8.32
C GLU A 148 -13.79 -78.06 -7.94
N ARG A 149 -13.64 -78.81 -6.84
CA ARG A 149 -12.52 -79.68 -6.38
C ARG A 149 -11.26 -79.13 -5.69
#